data_AF-A0A1J5KPU5-F1
#
_entry.id   AF-A0A1J5KPU5-F1
#
_cell.length_a   1.000
_cell.length_b   1.000
_cell.length_c   1.000
_cell.angle_alpha   90.00
_cell.angle_beta   90.00
_cell.angle_gamma   90.00
#
_symmetry.space_group_name_H-M   'P 1'
#
loop_
_entity.id
_entity.type
_entity.pdbx_description
1 polymer ?
#
loop_
_entity_poly.entity_id
_entity_poly.type
_entity_poly.pdbx_seq_one_letter_code
_entity_poly.pdbx_strand_id
1 'polypeptide(L)'
;MNYILLIFKLQYKLFLFLFFVTVLPLVAVYQFLPDEFDKSYYFFLTFLVGLRFSFFKGNEHMEKVKKSVREALISEMGRVPSTNDIVKRLDEVATTRDYIFGVCGLCIILISALYGNL
;
A
#
# COMPACT_ATOMS: atom_id res chain seq x y z
N MET A 1 -16.79 1.27 -16.20
CA MET A 1 -16.11 2.09 -15.18
C MET A 1 -14.63 1.71 -15.25
N ASN A 2 -13.75 2.64 -15.65
CA ASN A 2 -12.39 2.31 -16.10
C ASN A 2 -11.58 1.53 -15.05
N TYR A 3 -10.93 0.45 -15.48
CA TYR A 3 -10.04 -0.44 -14.71
C TYR A 3 -9.06 0.31 -13.77
N ILE A 4 -8.46 1.38 -14.28
CA ILE A 4 -7.55 2.25 -13.53
C ILE A 4 -8.26 2.84 -12.31
N LEU A 5 -9.52 3.27 -12.43
CA LEU A 5 -10.27 3.86 -11.32
C LEU A 5 -10.51 2.88 -10.17
N LEU A 6 -10.68 1.58 -10.43
CA LEU A 6 -10.96 0.62 -9.37
C LEU A 6 -9.69 0.22 -8.61
N ILE A 7 -8.60 -0.02 -9.34
CA ILE A 7 -7.27 -0.21 -8.74
C ILE A 7 -6.88 1.06 -7.99
N PHE A 8 -6.97 2.22 -8.64
CA PHE A 8 -6.64 3.50 -8.01
C PHE A 8 -7.52 3.73 -6.79
N LYS A 9 -8.83 3.44 -6.80
CA LYS A 9 -9.69 3.65 -5.62
C LYS A 9 -9.36 2.72 -4.45
N LEU A 10 -8.99 1.46 -4.69
CA LEU A 10 -8.59 0.54 -3.62
C LEU A 10 -7.19 0.89 -3.08
N GLN A 11 -6.27 1.13 -4.00
CA GLN A 11 -4.86 1.40 -3.72
C GLN A 11 -4.64 2.80 -3.15
N TYR A 12 -5.40 3.80 -3.58
CA TYR A 12 -5.38 5.16 -3.03
C TYR A 12 -5.88 5.19 -1.59
N LYS A 13 -6.92 4.41 -1.26
CA LYS A 13 -7.36 4.25 0.13
C LYS A 13 -6.28 3.62 0.99
N LEU A 14 -5.60 2.59 0.48
CA LEU A 14 -4.50 1.95 1.18
C LEU A 14 -3.31 2.91 1.35
N PHE A 15 -2.94 3.64 0.30
CA PHE A 15 -1.89 4.64 0.32
C PHE A 15 -2.20 5.75 1.34
N LEU A 16 -3.40 6.33 1.29
CA LEU A 16 -3.86 7.31 2.28
C LEU A 16 -3.76 6.76 3.69
N PHE A 17 -4.30 5.55 3.93
CA PHE A 17 -4.24 4.93 5.24
C PHE A 17 -2.80 4.78 5.74
N LEU A 18 -1.91 4.23 4.91
CA LEU A 18 -0.50 4.07 5.27
C LEU A 18 0.16 5.43 5.51
N PHE A 19 -0.05 6.40 4.63
CA PHE A 19 0.49 7.75 4.76
C PHE A 19 0.04 8.44 6.06
N PHE A 20 -1.25 8.36 6.40
CA PHE A 20 -1.80 8.97 7.60
C PHE A 20 -1.37 8.27 8.90
N VAL A 21 -1.07 6.97 8.85
CA VAL A 21 -0.69 6.21 10.05
C VAL A 21 0.83 6.18 10.25
N THR A 22 1.63 6.33 9.19
CA THR A 22 3.09 6.30 9.29
C THR A 22 3.74 7.64 9.04
N VAL A 23 3.47 8.25 7.88
CA VAL A 23 4.17 9.46 7.44
C VAL A 23 3.74 10.69 8.24
N LEU A 24 2.44 10.89 8.43
CA LEU A 24 1.93 12.07 9.14
C LEU A 24 2.36 12.09 10.62
N PRO A 25 2.28 10.98 11.38
CA PRO A 25 2.77 10.95 12.76
C PRO A 25 4.29 11.13 12.85
N LEU A 26 5.06 10.62 11.89
CA LEU A 26 6.51 10.85 11.82
C LEU A 26 6.83 12.35 11.67
N VAL A 27 6.13 13.04 10.74
CA VAL A 27 6.27 14.49 10.58
C VAL A 27 5.90 15.23 11.86
N ALA A 28 4.82 14.83 12.52
CA ALA A 28 4.42 15.41 13.80
C ALA A 28 5.49 15.20 14.89
N VAL A 29 6.08 14.00 14.98
CA VAL A 29 7.18 13.72 15.92
C VAL A 29 8.37 14.65 15.64
N TYR A 30 8.80 14.78 14.39
CA TYR A 30 9.92 15.67 14.07
C TYR A 30 9.63 17.15 14.24
N GLN A 31 8.38 17.57 14.10
CA GLN A 31 8.01 18.98 14.24
C GLN A 31 7.78 19.40 15.69
N PHE A 32 7.22 18.52 16.53
CA PHE A 32 6.86 18.83 17.92
C PHE A 32 7.83 18.25 18.96
N LEU A 33 8.59 17.22 18.60
CA LEU A 33 9.53 16.50 19.48
C LEU A 33 10.87 16.22 18.76
N PRO A 34 11.54 17.25 18.19
CA PRO A 34 12.71 17.08 17.34
C PRO A 34 13.88 16.35 18.02
N ASP A 35 14.11 16.57 19.32
CA ASP A 35 15.30 16.09 20.02
C ASP A 35 15.07 14.83 20.89
N GLU A 36 13.82 14.38 21.04
CA GLU A 36 13.53 13.20 21.89
C GLU A 36 13.66 11.88 21.13
N PHE A 37 13.47 11.89 19.81
CA PHE A 37 13.38 10.67 19.01
C PHE A 37 14.16 10.73 17.70
N ASP A 38 15.48 10.89 17.85
CA ASP A 38 16.51 10.95 16.80
C ASP A 38 16.50 9.73 15.84
N LYS A 39 15.82 8.64 16.21
CA LYS A 39 15.70 7.39 15.44
C LYS A 39 14.25 6.91 15.27
N SER A 40 13.27 7.79 15.41
CA SER A 40 11.86 7.45 15.25
C SER A 40 11.54 6.83 13.89
N TYR A 41 12.26 7.19 12.83
CA TYR A 41 12.10 6.56 11.52
C TYR A 41 12.28 5.03 11.54
N TYR A 42 13.17 4.48 12.37
CA TYR A 42 13.32 3.03 12.49
C TYR A 42 12.02 2.40 12.99
N PHE A 43 11.39 2.99 14.01
CA PHE A 43 10.11 2.52 14.53
C PHE A 43 9.02 2.54 13.46
N PHE A 44 8.91 3.64 12.70
CA PHE A 44 7.90 3.75 11.65
C PHE A 44 8.19 2.81 10.47
N LEU A 45 9.46 2.51 10.16
CA LEU A 45 9.84 1.51 9.16
C LEU A 45 9.51 0.09 9.62
N THR A 46 9.85 -0.31 10.85
CA THR A 46 9.46 -1.63 11.38
C THR A 46 7.96 -1.76 11.50
N PHE A 47 7.26 -0.70 11.89
CA PHE A 47 5.81 -0.67 11.93
C PHE A 47 5.20 -0.84 10.53
N LEU A 48 5.73 -0.17 9.50
CA LEU A 48 5.30 -0.33 8.11
C LEU A 48 5.49 -1.78 7.62
N VAL A 49 6.63 -2.41 7.96
CA VAL A 49 6.88 -3.83 7.66
C VAL A 49 5.90 -4.73 8.43
N GLY A 50 5.64 -4.45 9.70
CA GLY A 50 4.65 -5.17 10.51
C GLY A 50 3.24 -5.08 9.92
N LEU A 51 2.83 -3.90 9.46
CA LEU A 51 1.57 -3.71 8.73
C LEU A 51 1.54 -4.52 7.44
N ARG A 52 2.64 -4.54 6.67
CA ARG A 52 2.74 -5.41 5.49
C ARG A 52 2.42 -6.85 5.86
N PHE A 53 3.07 -7.42 6.87
CA PHE A 53 2.79 -8.80 7.30
C PHE A 53 1.35 -9.01 7.80
N SER A 54 0.79 -8.04 8.53
CA SER A 54 -0.59 -8.10 9.02
C SER A 54 -1.61 -8.11 7.88
N PHE A 55 -1.44 -7.23 6.88
CA PHE A 55 -2.30 -7.19 5.68
C PHE A 55 -2.03 -8.34 4.70
N PHE A 56 -0.86 -8.98 4.78
CA PHE A 56 -0.51 -10.16 3.97
C PHE A 56 -1.09 -11.46 4.54
N LYS A 57 -1.48 -11.50 5.82
CA LYS A 57 -2.24 -12.63 6.38
C LYS A 57 -3.66 -12.63 5.80
N GLY A 58 -3.85 -13.26 4.65
CA GLY A 58 -5.17 -13.72 4.27
C GLY A 58 -5.38 -13.92 2.79
N ASN A 59 -5.44 -15.19 2.38
CA ASN A 59 -6.17 -15.64 1.19
C ASN A 59 -7.57 -15.01 1.10
N GLU A 60 -8.18 -14.63 2.23
CA GLU A 60 -9.49 -13.97 2.32
C GLU A 60 -9.56 -12.61 1.60
N HIS A 61 -8.49 -11.80 1.62
CA HIS A 61 -8.49 -10.51 0.91
C HIS A 61 -8.37 -10.73 -0.60
N MET A 62 -7.53 -11.70 -1.01
CA MET A 62 -7.39 -12.11 -2.40
C MET A 62 -8.69 -12.74 -2.94
N GLU A 63 -9.46 -13.47 -2.13
CA GLU A 63 -10.77 -14.00 -2.53
C GLU A 63 -11.82 -12.90 -2.75
N LYS A 64 -11.87 -11.88 -1.87
CA LYS A 64 -12.76 -10.71 -2.05
C LYS A 64 -12.38 -9.92 -3.31
N VAL A 65 -11.09 -9.78 -3.58
CA VAL A 65 -10.57 -9.11 -4.77
C VAL A 65 -10.80 -9.96 -6.03
N LYS A 66 -10.72 -11.29 -5.95
CA LYS A 66 -10.91 -12.22 -7.08
C LYS A 66 -12.29 -12.08 -7.73
N LYS A 67 -13.35 -11.92 -6.95
CA LYS A 67 -14.71 -11.68 -7.48
C LYS A 67 -14.76 -10.36 -8.27
N SER A 68 -14.23 -9.29 -7.69
CA SER A 68 -14.17 -7.97 -8.32
C SER A 68 -13.29 -7.95 -9.58
N VAL A 69 -12.16 -8.67 -9.56
CA VAL A 69 -11.26 -8.84 -10.70
C VAL A 69 -11.93 -9.62 -11.83
N ARG A 70 -12.69 -10.67 -11.51
CA ARG A 70 -13.43 -11.45 -12.49
C ARG A 70 -14.51 -10.61 -13.18
N GLU A 71 -15.30 -9.86 -12.42
CA GLU A 71 -16.33 -8.96 -12.96
C GLU A 71 -15.70 -7.86 -13.84
N ALA A 72 -14.57 -7.29 -13.42
CA ALA A 72 -13.83 -6.31 -14.23
C ALA A 72 -13.33 -6.91 -15.55
N LEU A 73 -12.73 -8.11 -15.52
CA LEU A 73 -12.25 -8.80 -16.72
C LEU A 73 -13.39 -9.19 -17.67
N ILE A 74 -14.56 -9.60 -17.15
CA ILE A 74 -15.74 -9.87 -17.98
C ILE A 74 -16.19 -8.60 -18.71
N SER A 75 -16.24 -7.47 -17.99
CA SER A 75 -16.59 -6.17 -18.57
C SER A 75 -15.57 -5.67 -19.59
N GLU A 76 -14.28 -6.02 -19.43
CA GLU A 76 -13.19 -5.56 -20.28
C GLU A 76 -13.04 -6.43 -21.55
N MET A 77 -13.18 -7.74 -21.41
CA MET A 77 -12.95 -8.70 -22.49
C MET A 77 -14.23 -9.09 -23.24
N GLY A 78 -15.41 -8.78 -22.71
CA GLY A 78 -16.71 -9.20 -23.27
C GLY A 78 -16.92 -10.72 -23.29
N ARG A 79 -16.05 -11.48 -22.61
CA ARG A 79 -16.07 -12.95 -22.53
C ARG A 79 -15.70 -13.41 -21.13
N VAL A 80 -15.99 -14.67 -20.80
CA VAL A 80 -15.57 -15.27 -19.53
C VAL A 80 -14.03 -15.37 -19.51
N PRO A 81 -13.33 -14.72 -18.55
CA PRO A 81 -11.88 -14.76 -18.46
C PRO A 81 -11.39 -16.13 -18.04
N SER A 82 -10.21 -16.52 -18.55
CA SER A 82 -9.58 -17.78 -18.15
C SER A 82 -9.01 -17.69 -16.73
N THR A 83 -8.75 -18.83 -16.10
CA THR A 83 -8.09 -18.88 -14.79
C THR A 83 -6.74 -18.15 -14.82
N ASN A 84 -6.00 -18.25 -15.93
CA ASN A 84 -4.71 -17.57 -16.10
C ASN A 84 -4.86 -16.04 -16.14
N ASP A 85 -5.89 -15.52 -16.81
CA ASP A 85 -6.17 -14.08 -16.87
C ASP A 85 -6.48 -13.53 -15.47
N ILE A 86 -7.26 -14.28 -14.68
CA ILE A 86 -7.62 -13.91 -13.31
C ILE A 86 -6.39 -13.92 -12.40
N VAL A 87 -5.53 -14.95 -12.50
CA VAL A 87 -4.30 -15.07 -11.70
C VAL A 87 -3.33 -13.95 -12.03
N LYS A 88 -3.08 -13.69 -13.32
CA LYS A 88 -2.21 -12.59 -13.75
C LYS A 88 -2.70 -11.24 -13.22
N ARG A 89 -4.01 -11.01 -13.26
CA ARG A 89 -4.61 -9.75 -12.78
C ARG A 89 -4.56 -9.61 -11.26
N LEU A 90 -4.71 -10.70 -10.52
CA LEU A 90 -4.49 -10.72 -9.07
C LEU A 90 -3.03 -10.40 -8.72
N ASP A 91 -2.09 -10.94 -9.49
CA ASP A 91 -0.66 -10.71 -9.29
C ASP A 91 -0.27 -9.24 -9.55
N GLU A 92 -0.85 -8.60 -10.58
CA GLU A 92 -0.71 -7.16 -10.83
C GLU A 92 -1.21 -6.31 -9.64
N VAL A 93 -2.34 -6.68 -9.04
CA VAL A 93 -2.89 -5.98 -7.86
C VAL A 93 -2.00 -6.16 -6.63
N ALA A 94 -1.48 -7.37 -6.42
CA ALA A 94 -0.53 -7.67 -5.35
C ALA A 94 0.79 -6.90 -5.53
N THR A 95 1.32 -6.87 -6.75
CA THR A 95 2.54 -6.15 -7.08
C THR A 95 2.37 -4.64 -6.88
N THR A 96 1.25 -4.07 -7.35
CA THR A 96 0.94 -2.64 -7.17
C THR A 96 0.84 -2.26 -5.69
N ARG A 97 0.28 -3.15 -4.86
CA ARG A 97 0.23 -2.97 -3.41
C ARG A 97 1.63 -2.92 -2.80
N ASP A 98 2.53 -3.81 -3.22
CA ASP A 98 3.90 -3.85 -2.72
C ASP A 98 4.68 -2.59 -3.12
N TYR A 99 4.43 -2.05 -4.32
CA TYR A 99 4.95 -0.74 -4.70
C TYR A 99 4.48 0.37 -3.74
N ILE A 100 3.23 0.36 -3.28
CA ILE A 100 2.73 1.38 -2.33
C ILE A 100 3.42 1.31 -0.98
N PHE A 101 3.66 0.10 -0.46
CA PHE A 101 4.46 -0.07 0.75
C PHE A 101 5.88 0.45 0.54
N GLY A 102 6.50 0.15 -0.61
CA GLY A 102 7.81 0.69 -0.97
C GLY A 102 7.85 2.22 -1.05
N VAL A 103 6.86 2.83 -1.70
CA VAL A 103 6.73 4.29 -1.80
C VAL A 103 6.54 4.93 -0.42
N CYS A 104 5.70 4.36 0.45
CA CYS A 104 5.54 4.86 1.82
C CYS A 104 6.84 4.75 2.64
N GLY A 105 7.58 3.65 2.48
CA GLY A 105 8.89 3.48 3.10
C GLY A 105 9.91 4.53 2.62
N LEU A 106 9.92 4.81 1.31
CA LEU A 106 10.73 5.88 0.74
C LEU A 106 10.34 7.26 1.29
N CYS A 107 9.04 7.54 1.44
CA CYS A 107 8.58 8.80 2.06
C CYS A 107 9.10 8.97 3.49
N ILE A 108 9.10 7.90 4.30
CA ILE A 108 9.63 7.92 5.67
C ILE A 108 11.13 8.28 5.66
N ILE A 109 11.90 7.67 4.76
CA ILE A 109 13.34 7.95 4.61
C ILE A 109 13.57 9.40 4.16
N LEU A 110 12.85 9.86 3.14
CA LEU A 110 12.99 11.22 2.61
C LEU A 110 12.66 12.27 3.67
N ILE A 111 11.59 12.08 4.44
CA ILE A 111 11.22 13.00 5.52
C ILE A 111 12.27 13.00 6.62
N SER A 112 12.79 11.83 6.97
CA SER A 112 13.86 11.73 7.99
C SER A 112 15.14 12.44 7.52
N ALA A 113 15.50 12.31 6.24
CA ALA A 113 16.61 13.04 5.65
C ALA A 113 16.38 14.56 5.61
N LEU A 114 15.15 15.02 5.30
CA LEU A 114 14.81 16.44 5.30
C LEU A 114 14.93 17.09 6.69
N TYR A 115 14.64 16.34 7.75
CA TYR A 115 14.77 16.81 9.13
C TYR A 115 16.18 16.58 9.71
N GLY A 116 17.13 16.05 8.93
CA GLY A 116 18.50 15.81 9.38
C GLY A 116 18.66 14.62 10.34
N ASN A 117 17.62 13.80 10.48
CA ASN A 117 17.56 12.64 11.39
C ASN A 117 17.92 11.33 10.67
N LEU A 118 18.79 11.39 9.65
CA LEU A 118 19.25 10.22 8.87
C LEU A 118 20.77 10.07 8.94
#